data_AF-A0A7X2VIP6-F1
#
_entry.id   AF-A0A7X2VIP6-F1
#
_cell.length_a   1.000
_cell.length_b   1.000
_cell.length_c   1.000
_cell.angle_alpha   90.00
_cell.angle_beta   90.00
_cell.angle_gamma   90.00
#
_symmetry.space_group_name_H-M   'P 1'
#
loop_
_entity.id
_entity.type
_entity.pdbx_description
1 polymer ?
#
loop_
_entity_poly.entity_id
_entity_poly.type
_entity_poly.pdbx_seq_one_letter_code
_entity_poly.pdbx_strand_id
1 'polypeptide(L)'
;MENDAFFDYYLKSLKFYFGDRCKDFGFIKFFKDKNNCFITIEDYVLESFVVLSNFLSTDRIVFSCGIIYSKGVVTGVEVCMNVLELERLNNLYKI
;
A
#
# COMPACT_ATOMS: atom_id res chain seq x y z
N MET A 1 16.21 -3.53 -7.83
CA MET A 1 14.81 -3.93 -8.05
C MET A 1 14.21 -2.91 -8.98
N GLU A 2 13.47 -3.31 -10.02
CA GLU A 2 12.59 -2.35 -10.69
C GLU A 2 11.75 -1.68 -9.60
N ASN A 3 11.85 -0.36 -9.47
CA ASN A 3 11.01 0.36 -8.52
C ASN A 3 9.56 0.19 -9.01
N ASP A 4 8.72 -0.42 -8.18
CA ASP A 4 7.29 -0.51 -8.48
C ASP A 4 6.72 0.91 -8.39
N ALA A 5 6.56 1.55 -9.56
CA ALA A 5 6.18 2.97 -9.70
C ALA A 5 4.91 3.32 -8.93
N PHE A 6 3.96 2.39 -8.84
CA PHE A 6 2.76 2.58 -8.02
C PHE A 6 3.08 2.72 -6.53
N PHE A 7 3.99 1.90 -6.00
CA PHE A 7 4.35 1.97 -4.59
C PHE A 7 5.04 3.29 -4.25
N ASP A 8 5.95 3.75 -5.12
CA ASP A 8 6.57 5.08 -4.99
C ASP A 8 5.52 6.20 -5.03
N TYR A 9 4.56 6.11 -5.97
CA TYR A 9 3.46 7.06 -6.09
C TYR A 9 2.58 7.07 -4.83
N TYR A 10 2.29 5.90 -4.28
CA TYR A 10 1.53 5.76 -3.04
C TYR A 10 2.25 6.41 -1.85
N LEU A 11 3.55 6.14 -1.66
CA LEU A 11 4.34 6.78 -0.60
C LEU A 11 4.41 8.32 -0.77
N LYS A 12 4.54 8.81 -2.01
CA LYS A 12 4.51 10.25 -2.31
C LYS A 12 3.15 10.86 -1.96
N SER A 13 2.06 10.16 -2.28
CA SER A 13 0.70 10.57 -1.94
C SER A 13 0.48 10.66 -0.44
N LEU A 14 1.01 9.70 0.32
CA LEU A 14 0.97 9.75 1.79
C LEU A 14 1.79 10.91 2.35
N LYS A 15 2.97 11.19 1.80
CA LYS A 15 3.77 12.36 2.19
C LYS A 15 2.99 13.66 2.01
N PHE A 16 2.22 13.78 0.94
CA PHE A 16 1.34 14.93 0.75
C PHE A 16 0.19 14.96 1.77
N TYR A 17 -0.44 13.81 2.04
CA TYR A 17 -1.56 13.70 2.99
C TYR A 17 -1.15 14.00 4.44
N PHE A 18 -0.02 13.45 4.89
CA PHE A 18 0.47 13.66 6.24
C PHE A 18 1.19 14.99 6.42
N GLY A 19 1.79 15.53 5.35
CA GLY A 19 2.64 16.72 5.41
C GLY A 19 3.81 16.50 6.37
N ASP A 20 4.08 17.48 7.23
CA ASP A 20 5.19 17.41 8.20
C ASP A 20 4.95 16.44 9.37
N ARG A 21 3.73 15.88 9.50
CA ARG A 21 3.37 14.97 10.59
C ARG A 21 4.05 13.60 10.49
N CYS A 22 4.46 13.21 9.29
CA CYS A 22 5.03 11.90 9.04
C CYS A 22 6.22 12.01 8.08
N LYS A 23 7.44 11.92 8.63
CA LYS A 23 8.69 12.08 7.87
C LYS A 23 9.26 10.75 7.36
N ASP A 24 8.85 9.64 7.96
CA ASP A 24 9.32 8.30 7.64
C ASP A 24 8.11 7.35 7.46
N PHE A 25 8.18 6.49 6.45
CA PHE A 25 7.15 5.53 6.09
C PHE A 25 7.57 4.08 6.38
N GLY A 26 8.53 3.86 7.29
CA GLY A 26 8.98 2.53 7.68
C GLY A 26 7.89 1.60 8.24
N PHE A 27 6.73 2.14 8.63
CA PHE A 27 5.54 1.37 9.01
C PHE A 27 4.78 0.79 7.81
N ILE A 28 5.16 1.15 6.58
CA ILE A 28 4.65 0.59 5.34
C ILE A 28 5.71 -0.31 4.73
N LYS A 29 5.40 -1.60 4.62
CA LYS A 29 6.30 -2.60 4.04
C LYS A 29 5.70 -3.10 2.74
N PHE A 30 6.56 -3.24 1.74
CA PHE A 30 6.19 -3.80 0.45
C PHE A 30 6.94 -5.10 0.22
N PHE A 31 6.18 -6.13 -0.16
CA PHE A 31 6.73 -7.44 -0.51
C PHE A 31 6.05 -7.93 -1.78
N LYS A 32 6.82 -8.62 -2.63
CA LYS A 32 6.34 -9.16 -3.90
C LYS A 32 6.93 -10.55 -4.10
N ASP A 33 6.06 -11.49 -4.45
CA ASP A 33 6.45 -12.83 -4.89
C ASP A 33 6.06 -13.05 -6.36
N LYS A 34 6.07 -14.31 -6.81
CA LYS A 34 5.76 -14.67 -8.20
C LYS A 34 4.32 -14.32 -8.62
N ASN A 35 3.37 -14.39 -7.70
CA ASN A 35 1.94 -14.34 -8.00
C ASN A 35 1.27 -13.09 -7.41
N ASN A 36 1.75 -12.63 -6.25
CA ASN A 36 1.10 -11.57 -5.49
C ASN A 36 2.10 -10.49 -5.05
N CYS A 37 1.57 -9.31 -4.78
CA CYS A 37 2.23 -8.30 -3.97
C CYS A 37 1.43 -8.00 -2.71
N PHE A 38 2.15 -7.56 -1.68
CA PHE A 38 1.66 -7.34 -0.35
C PHE A 38 2.12 -5.96 0.11
N ILE A 39 1.18 -5.16 0.63
CA ILE A 39 1.46 -3.91 1.30
C ILE A 39 0.99 -4.06 2.74
N THR A 40 1.94 -4.10 3.67
CA THR A 40 1.68 -4.14 5.11
C THR A 40 1.73 -2.72 5.66
N ILE A 41 0.76 -2.34 6.49
CA ILE A 41 0.67 -1.03 7.16
C ILE A 41 0.50 -1.28 8.65
N GLU A 42 1.48 -0.90 9.47
CA GLU A 42 1.51 -1.16 10.93
C GLU A 42 1.21 0.07 11.80
N ASP A 43 1.37 1.27 11.27
CA ASP A 43 1.06 2.56 11.93
C ASP A 43 0.21 3.42 10.99
N TYR A 44 -0.51 4.41 11.54
CA TYR A 44 -1.46 5.24 10.79
C TYR A 44 -2.40 4.41 9.89
N VAL A 45 -2.82 3.25 10.43
CA VAL A 45 -3.45 2.17 9.66
C VAL A 45 -4.65 2.67 8.87
N LEU A 46 -5.54 3.44 9.53
CA LEU A 46 -6.76 3.94 8.90
C LEU A 46 -6.44 4.95 7.81
N GLU A 47 -5.62 5.95 8.09
CA GLU A 47 -5.28 7.02 7.17
C GLU A 47 -4.57 6.47 5.91
N SER A 48 -3.55 5.65 6.12
CA SER A 48 -2.79 5.04 5.03
C SER A 48 -3.63 4.06 4.23
N PHE A 49 -4.41 3.20 4.89
CA PHE A 49 -5.29 2.27 4.20
C PHE A 49 -6.38 2.97 3.39
N VAL A 50 -6.98 4.05 3.90
CA VAL A 50 -7.96 4.85 3.15
C VAL A 50 -7.35 5.40 1.86
N VAL A 51 -6.15 5.99 1.94
CA VAL A 51 -5.46 6.49 0.74
C VAL A 51 -5.16 5.37 -0.26
N LEU A 52 -4.64 4.22 0.21
CA LEU A 52 -4.38 3.07 -0.65
C LEU A 52 -5.66 2.56 -1.31
N SER A 53 -6.71 2.32 -0.51
CA SER A 53 -7.99 1.79 -0.98
C SER A 53 -8.67 2.70 -2.00
N ASN A 54 -8.48 4.02 -1.91
CA ASN A 54 -8.98 4.97 -2.89
C ASN A 54 -8.33 4.78 -4.26
N PHE A 55 -7.01 4.59 -4.33
CA PHE A 55 -6.33 4.30 -5.59
C PHE A 55 -6.81 2.96 -6.17
N LEU A 56 -6.76 1.90 -5.35
CA LEU A 56 -7.18 0.57 -5.78
C LEU A 56 -8.65 0.55 -6.25
N SER A 57 -9.54 1.29 -5.59
CA SER A 57 -10.95 1.38 -5.99
C SER A 57 -11.15 2.21 -7.27
N THR A 58 -10.46 3.35 -7.39
CA THR A 58 -10.53 4.23 -8.57
C THR A 58 -10.10 3.48 -9.82
N ASP A 59 -9.00 2.74 -9.71
CA ASP A 59 -8.46 1.95 -10.80
C ASP A 59 -9.11 0.57 -10.93
N ARG A 60 -10.14 0.25 -10.13
CA ARG A 60 -10.87 -1.03 -10.15
C ARG A 60 -9.93 -2.24 -10.04
N ILE A 61 -9.01 -2.17 -9.11
CA ILE A 61 -8.09 -3.24 -8.77
C ILE A 61 -8.80 -4.20 -7.82
N VAL A 62 -8.72 -5.50 -8.12
CA VAL A 62 -9.16 -6.53 -7.20
C VAL A 62 -8.06 -6.77 -6.18
N PHE A 63 -8.38 -6.57 -4.91
CA PHE A 63 -7.47 -6.81 -3.80
C PHE A 63 -8.21 -7.48 -2.64
N SER A 64 -7.46 -8.14 -1.78
CA SER A 64 -7.92 -8.64 -0.48
C SER A 64 -7.18 -7.92 0.63
N CYS A 65 -7.83 -7.69 1.77
CA CYS A 65 -7.18 -7.14 2.96
C CYS A 65 -7.40 -8.03 4.19
N GLY A 66 -6.38 -8.13 5.04
CA GLY A 66 -6.42 -8.87 6.29
C GLY A 66 -5.93 -8.00 7.45
N ILE A 67 -6.59 -8.09 8.60
CA ILE A 67 -6.20 -7.37 9.82
C ILE A 67 -5.07 -8.13 10.52
N ILE A 68 -4.03 -7.43 10.91
CA ILE A 68 -2.92 -7.97 11.70
C ILE A 68 -3.23 -7.74 13.17
N TYR A 69 -3.21 -8.83 13.95
CA TYR A 69 -3.40 -8.81 15.39
C TYR A 69 -2.11 -9.18 16.10
N SER A 70 -1.80 -8.48 17.18
CA SER A 70 -0.76 -8.86 18.13
C SER A 70 -1.26 -8.64 19.54
N LYS A 71 -1.12 -9.65 20.41
CA LYS A 71 -1.56 -9.60 21.83
C LYS A 71 -3.00 -9.08 22.03
N GLY A 72 -3.92 -9.42 21.11
CA GLY A 72 -5.33 -9.07 21.21
C GLY A 72 -5.69 -7.64 20.75
N VAL A 73 -4.74 -6.88 20.21
CA VAL A 73 -5.00 -5.57 19.59
C VAL A 73 -4.71 -5.60 18.09
N VAL A 74 -5.41 -4.75 17.33
CA VAL A 74 -5.12 -4.53 15.92
C VAL A 74 -3.82 -3.74 15.82
N THR A 75 -2.84 -4.30 15.13
CA THR A 75 -1.52 -3.69 14.93
C THR A 75 -1.21 -3.40 13.48
N GLY A 76 -2.14 -3.65 12.56
CA GLY A 76 -1.93 -3.34 11.15
C GLY A 76 -2.98 -3.91 10.23
N VAL A 77 -2.77 -3.67 8.94
CA VAL A 77 -3.48 -4.31 7.83
C VAL A 77 -2.47 -4.77 6.80
N GLU A 78 -2.73 -5.91 6.18
CA GLU A 78 -2.03 -6.37 4.99
C GLU A 78 -2.98 -6.35 3.80
N VAL A 79 -2.56 -5.70 2.71
CA VAL A 79 -3.29 -5.64 1.45
C VAL A 79 -2.55 -6.50 0.44
N CYS A 80 -3.25 -7.46 -0.15
CA CYS A 80 -2.73 -8.36 -1.17
C CYS A 80 -3.45 -8.11 -2.50
N MET A 81 -2.69 -8.02 -3.58
CA MET A 81 -3.20 -8.00 -4.95
C MET A 81 -2.32 -8.87 -5.87
N ASN A 82 -2.89 -9.32 -6.98
CA ASN A 82 -2.13 -10.10 -7.96
C ASN A 82 -1.04 -9.23 -8.63
N VAL A 83 0.09 -9.83 -9.01
CA VAL A 83 1.19 -9.11 -9.69
C VAL A 83 0.74 -8.47 -11.00
N LEU A 84 -0.21 -9.05 -11.73
CA LEU A 84 -0.75 -8.44 -12.96
C LEU A 84 -1.50 -7.13 -12.68
N GLU A 85 -2.19 -7.04 -11.54
CA GLU A 85 -2.84 -5.80 -11.13
C GLU A 85 -1.82 -4.75 -10.71
N LEU A 86 -0.76 -5.17 -10.00
CA LEU A 86 0.36 -4.28 -9.69
C LEU A 86 1.06 -3.78 -10.96
N GLU A 87 1.28 -4.63 -11.97
CA GLU A 87 1.87 -4.23 -13.25
C GLU A 87 1.00 -3.21 -13.99
N ARG A 88 -0.32 -3.40 -13.96
CA ARG A 88 -1.28 -2.44 -14.49
C ARG A 88 -1.17 -1.09 -13.77
N LEU A 89 -1.13 -1.09 -12.44
CA LEU A 89 -0.92 0.13 -11.65
C LEU A 89 0.44 0.78 -11.96
N ASN A 90 1.52 0.00 -12.03
CA ASN A 90 2.84 0.51 -12.36
C ASN A 90 2.83 1.19 -13.74
N ASN A 91 2.07 0.68 -14.72
CA ASN A 91 1.95 1.34 -16.02
C ASN A 91 1.14 2.64 -15.98
N LEU A 92 0.13 2.72 -15.12
CA LEU A 92 -0.70 3.92 -14.95
C LEU A 92 0.04 5.04 -14.20
N TYR A 93 0.84 4.68 -13.20
CA TYR A 93 1.51 5.61 -12.30
C TYR A 93 3.03 5.74 -12.56
N LYS A 94 3.50 5.24 -13.71
CA LYS A 94 4.85 5.55 -14.23
C LYS A 94 4.94 7.06 -14.45
N ILE A 95 5.73 7.72 -13.60
CA ILE A 95 6.14 9.12 -13.76
C ILE A 95 7.43 9.15 -14.58
#